data_AF-A0A5A5RBL0-F1
#
_entry.id   AF-A0A5A5RBL0-F1
#
_cell.length_a   1.000
_cell.length_b   1.000
_cell.length_c   1.000
_cell.angle_alpha   90.00
_cell.angle_beta   90.00
_cell.angle_gamma   90.00
#
_symmetry.space_group_name_H-M   'P 1'
#
loop_
_entity.id
_entity.type
_entity.pdbx_description
1 polymer ?
#
loop_
_entity_poly.entity_id
_entity_poly.type
_entity_poly.pdbx_seq_one_letter_code
_entity_poly.pdbx_strand_id
1 'polypeptide(L)' 'MVVSQQSVHVDKIYRTRENLAWCKERGIRLSGLPLGRPPKNRSAELKKQAQEDESFRNAIEGKFG' A
#
# COMPACT_ATOMS: atom_id res chain seq x y z
N MET A 1 12.50 -19.46 -5.12
CA MET A 1 12.57 -18.05 -4.67
C MET A 1 11.50 -17.27 -5.41
N VAL A 2 10.42 -16.87 -4.74
CA VAL A 2 9.40 -15.99 -5.36
C VAL A 2 9.63 -14.60 -4.79
N VAL A 3 10.29 -13.75 -5.58
CA VAL A 3 10.44 -12.33 -5.28
C VAL A 3 9.19 -11.64 -5.84
N SER A 4 8.10 -11.65 -5.08
CA SER A 4 6.97 -10.76 -5.36
C SER A 4 7.26 -9.44 -4.67
N GLN A 5 7.56 -8.39 -5.46
CA GLN A 5 7.72 -6.98 -5.11
C GLN A 5 7.66 -6.66 -3.60
N GLN A 6 8.78 -6.26 -3.00
CA GLN A 6 8.88 -5.87 -1.58
C GLN A 6 7.96 -4.66 -1.28
N SER A 7 6.71 -4.91 -0.92
CA SER A 7 5.80 -3.89 -0.42
C SER A 7 5.73 -3.93 1.09
N VAL A 8 5.86 -2.76 1.71
CA VAL A 8 5.72 -2.59 3.15
C VAL A 8 4.27 -2.19 3.44
N HIS A 9 3.58 -3.03 4.20
CA HIS A 9 2.25 -2.74 4.70
C HIS A 9 2.36 -1.97 6.01
N VAL A 10 1.78 -0.77 6.05
CA VAL A 10 1.85 0.11 7.24
C VAL A 10 0.48 0.67 7.56
N ASP A 11 0.29 1.02 8.84
CA ASP A 11 -0.87 1.77 9.29
C ASP A 11 -0.94 3.16 8.66
N LYS A 12 -2.16 3.70 8.59
CA LYS A 12 -2.44 5.01 7.99
C LYS A 12 -1.59 6.13 8.60
N ILE A 13 -1.28 6.06 9.90
CA ILE A 13 -0.48 7.07 10.62
C ILE A 13 0.95 7.19 10.09
N TYR A 14 1.50 6.11 9.51
CA TYR A 14 2.86 6.08 8.96
C TYR A 14 2.92 6.48 7.48
N ARG A 15 1.78 6.73 6.84
CA ARG A 15 1.71 7.15 5.43
C ARG A 15 1.93 8.65 5.29
N THR A 16 3.02 9.17 5.85
CA THR A 16 3.43 10.57 5.72
C THR A 16 4.12 10.79 4.37
N ARG A 17 4.18 12.05 3.90
CA ARG A 17 4.88 12.39 2.64
C ARG A 17 6.38 12.07 2.71
N GLU A 18 7.00 12.30 3.87
CA GLU A 18 8.40 11.95 4.12
C GLU A 18 8.64 10.45 4.00
N ASN A 19 7.81 9.63 4.64
CA ASN A 19 7.94 8.17 4.59
C ASN A 19 7.72 7.64 3.17
N LEU A 20 6.77 8.20 2.43
CA LEU A 20 6.56 7.86 1.03
C LEU A 20 7.75 8.21 0.15
N ALA A 21 8.35 9.39 0.33
CA ALA A 21 9.55 9.79 -0.41
C ALA A 21 10.74 8.88 -0.07
N TRP A 22 10.97 8.64 1.22
CA TRP A 22 12.06 7.80 1.71
C TRP A 22 11.98 6.36 1.16
N CYS A 23 10.79 5.77 1.13
CA CYS A 23 10.56 4.45 0.55
C CYS A 23 10.74 4.46 -0.97
N LYS A 24 10.22 5.48 -1.66
CA LYS A 24 10.33 5.60 -3.11
C LYS A 24 11.79 5.70 -3.58
N GLU A 25 12.62 6.48 -2.88
CA GLU A 25 14.07 6.58 -3.13
C GLU A 25 14.79 5.23 -3.05
N ARG A 26 14.27 4.32 -2.21
CA ARG A 26 14.84 2.98 -1.98
C ARG A 26 14.17 1.89 -2.82
N GLY A 27 13.26 2.26 -3.73
CA GLY A 27 12.50 1.31 -4.53
C GLY A 27 11.52 0.46 -3.72
N ILE A 28 11.16 0.91 -2.51
CA ILE A 28 10.22 0.21 -1.63
C ILE A 28 8.82 0.74 -1.92
N ARG A 29 7.87 -0.19 -2.18
CA ARG A 29 6.47 0.18 -2.35
C ARG A 29 5.76 0.24 -1.01
N LEU A 30 5.29 1.42 -0.62
CA LEU A 30 4.43 1.58 0.55
C LEU A 30 2.98 1.23 0.19
N SER A 31 2.38 0.26 0.88
CA SER A 31 1.01 -0.20 0.56
C SER A 31 -0.04 0.91 0.73
N GLY A 32 -1.15 0.76 0.00
CA GLY A 32 -2.33 1.63 0.10
C GLY A 32 -2.40 2.75 -0.95
N LEU A 33 -3.58 3.38 -1.02
CA LEU A 33 -3.90 4.41 -2.02
C LEU A 33 -3.04 5.68 -1.89
N PRO A 34 -2.65 6.35 -2.99
CA PRO A 34 -1.87 7.59 -2.93
C PRO A 34 -2.50 8.62 -1.98
N LEU A 35 -1.66 9.42 -1.30
CA LEU A 35 -2.17 10.54 -0.52
C LEU A 35 -2.86 11.57 -1.42
N GLY A 36 -3.99 12.08 -0.97
CA GLY A 36 -4.77 13.10 -1.67
C GLY A 36 -5.87 12.50 -2.54
N ARG A 37 -6.33 13.29 -3.52
CA ARG A 37 -7.45 12.91 -4.37
C ARG A 37 -7.01 11.85 -5.37
N PRO A 38 -7.61 10.65 -5.38
CA PRO A 38 -7.30 9.66 -6.40
C PRO A 38 -7.71 10.16 -7.79
N PRO A 39 -6.96 9.82 -8.85
CA PRO A 39 -7.28 10.23 -10.20
C PRO A 39 -8.63 9.65 -10.66
N LYS A 40 -9.34 10.41 -11.51
CA LYS A 40 -10.69 10.06 -12.00
C LYS A 40 -10.70 8.73 -12.77
N ASN A 41 -9.65 8.50 -13.56
CA ASN A 41 -9.39 7.25 -14.25
C ASN A 41 -8.30 6.47 -13.52
N ARG A 42 -8.71 5.50 -12.70
CA ARG A 42 -7.80 4.50 -12.12
C ARG A 42 -7.73 3.30 -13.05
N SER A 43 -6.52 2.83 -13.36
CA SER A 43 -6.34 1.57 -14.08
C SER A 43 -6.96 0.42 -13.26
N ALA A 44 -7.38 -0.63 -13.95
CA ALA A 44 -7.90 -1.84 -13.29
C ALA A 44 -6.86 -2.45 -12.34
N GLU A 45 -5.59 -2.38 -12.72
CA GLU A 45 -4.46 -2.88 -11.93
C GLU A 45 -4.30 -2.13 -10.59
N LEU A 46 -4.39 -0.79 -10.59
CA LEU A 46 -4.33 0.00 -9.35
C LEU A 46 -5.49 -0.31 -8.41
N LYS A 47 -6.68 -0.62 -8.96
CA LYS A 47 -7.84 -1.03 -8.16
C LYS A 47 -7.62 -2.41 -7.53
N LYS A 48 -7.14 -3.37 -8.33
CA LYS A 48 -6.84 -4.72 -7.87
C LYS A 48 -5.79 -4.70 -6.76
N GLN A 49 -4.71 -3.93 -6.95
CA GLN A 49 -3.66 -3.81 -5.94
C GLN A 49 -4.19 -3.21 -4.63
N ALA A 50 -5.05 -2.20 -4.70
CA ALA A 50 -5.66 -1.61 -3.51
C ALA A 50 -6.55 -2.61 -2.74
N GLN A 51 -7.29 -3.45 -3.48
CA GLN A 51 -8.11 -4.51 -2.88
C GLN A 51 -7.25 -5.59 -2.21
N GLU A 52 -6.15 -5.99 -2.83
CA GLU A 52 -5.20 -6.94 -2.25
C GLU A 52 -4.56 -6.38 -0.98
N ASP A 53 -4.12 -5.11 -1.01
CA ASP A 53 -3.54 -4.42 0.15
C ASP A 53 -4.55 -4.26 1.31
N GLU A 54 -5.84 -4.09 1.00
CA GLU A 54 -6.92 -4.07 2.00
C GLU A 54 -7.23 -5.46 2.58
N SER A 55 -7.31 -6.48 1.73
CA SER A 55 -7.52 -7.86 2.15
C SER A 55 -6.43 -8.33 3.11
N PHE A 56 -5.17 -7.99 2.82
CA PHE A 56 -4.04 -8.32 3.67
C PHE A 56 -4.13 -7.64 5.05
N ARG A 57 -4.54 -6.36 5.09
CA ARG A 57 -4.77 -5.64 6.36
C ARG A 57 -5.91 -6.27 7.17
N ASN A 58 -7.05 -6.53 6.53
CA ASN A 58 -8.20 -7.15 7.19
C ASN A 58 -7.86 -8.53 7.78
N ALA A 59 -7.05 -9.32 7.08
CA ALA A 59 -6.61 -10.64 7.56
C ALA A 59 -5.71 -10.56 8.81
N ILE A 60 -4.92 -9.47 8.95
CA ILE A 60 -4.10 -9.22 10.14
C ILE A 60 -4.99 -8.73 11.28
N GLU A 61 -5.82 -7.71 11.05
CA GLU A 61 -6.69 -7.12 12.09
C GLU A 61 -7.70 -8.15 12.63
N GLY A 62 -8.27 -9.00 11.76
CA GLY A 62 -9.20 -10.06 12.17
C GLY A 62 -8.59 -11.19 13.00
N LYS A 63 -7.25 -11.27 13.12
CA LYS A 63 -6.56 -12.20 14.02
C LYS A 63 -6.36 -11.68 15.43
N PHE A 64 -6.44 -10.37 15.63
CA PHE A 64 -6.22 -9.72 16.94
C PHE A 64 -7.50 -9.10 17.53
N GLY A 65 -8.63 -9.22 16.81
CA GLY A 65 -9.97 -8.89 17.30
C GLY A 65 -10.63 -10.03 18.06
#